data_AF-A0A100WEY3-F1
#
_entry.id   AF-A0A100WEY3-F1
#
_cell.length_a   1.000
_cell.length_b   1.000
_cell.length_c   1.000
_cell.angle_alpha   90.00
_cell.angle_beta   90.00
_cell.angle_gamma   90.00
#
_symmetry.space_group_name_H-M   'P 1'
#
loop_
_entity.id
_entity.type
_entity.pdbx_description
1 polymer ?
#
loop_
_entity_poly.entity_id
_entity_poly.type
_entity_poly.pdbx_seq_one_letter_code
_entity_poly.pdbx_strand_id
1 'polypeptide(L)'
;MVTRALVAALLAIGPALAPPAARAITPPAVDSGFLPVPGPAAPPYPTEPSAPCAISGSTVSGRVPDRPDLRSVWAVTRGAGQTVAVIDTGVARHRLLPHLVAGGDFVSTGDGTQDCDGHGTIVAGLIGAAPDDASGFSGIAPEATIIGIRQSSSKFREAGGGAGVGDVDTLAAAVRLAADLGATVINISSVACLAAGDALDDRALGAALSYAVDVKNAVVVAAAGNVGGHGSCPKQNPVATTGPAPDWQRVDVVASPCWYDDQVLTVGSVRADGTASEYSLAGPWVDVAAPAEGVVSLDPDGEGLIDRAPDDAGMQPISGTSYAAPVVAGYVALLRSVAPHLTARQVMKRIEDTALPAAAGWNPRTGHGIVDIRSALDGVGAAAPLPARPVPGVAPTAPADPTHAGRFAAAGAALCLAVAVASIATGRLRRRRDGVPLD
;
A
#
# COMPACT_ATOMS: atom_id res chain seq x y z
N MET A 1 -40.13 -59.48 -55.10
CA MET A 1 -40.02 -58.23 -55.89
C MET A 1 -39.89 -57.06 -54.92
N VAL A 2 -38.68 -56.49 -54.89
CA VAL A 2 -38.28 -55.14 -54.44
C VAL A 2 -39.08 -54.49 -53.30
N THR A 3 -38.50 -54.45 -52.09
CA THR A 3 -38.88 -53.48 -51.06
C THR A 3 -37.71 -52.50 -50.84
N ARG A 4 -38.01 -51.22 -51.01
CA ARG A 4 -37.10 -50.07 -51.05
C ARG A 4 -36.39 -49.82 -49.72
N ALA A 5 -35.10 -49.50 -49.81
CA ALA A 5 -34.30 -48.95 -48.71
C ALA A 5 -34.63 -47.46 -48.49
N LEU A 6 -34.89 -47.08 -47.25
CA LEU A 6 -34.93 -45.70 -46.75
C LEU A 6 -33.75 -45.54 -45.81
N VAL A 7 -32.71 -44.82 -46.24
CA VAL A 7 -31.59 -44.38 -45.40
C VAL A 7 -31.98 -43.05 -44.77
N ALA A 8 -32.19 -43.03 -43.46
CA ALA A 8 -32.35 -41.81 -42.68
C ALA A 8 -30.95 -41.35 -42.22
N ALA A 9 -30.53 -40.16 -42.68
CA ALA A 9 -29.32 -39.50 -42.22
C ALA A 9 -29.56 -38.86 -40.84
N LEU A 10 -28.92 -39.40 -39.80
CA LEU A 10 -28.81 -38.78 -38.49
C LEU A 10 -27.56 -37.90 -38.48
N LEU A 11 -27.75 -36.58 -38.62
CA LEU A 11 -26.74 -35.57 -38.31
C LEU A 11 -26.67 -35.40 -36.79
N ALA A 12 -25.63 -35.97 -36.18
CA ALA A 12 -25.28 -35.69 -34.79
C ALA A 12 -24.60 -34.32 -34.70
N ILE A 13 -25.35 -33.31 -34.23
CA ILE A 13 -24.79 -32.03 -33.81
C ILE A 13 -24.31 -32.23 -32.37
N GLY A 14 -23.01 -32.50 -32.19
CA GLY A 14 -22.38 -32.48 -30.88
C GLY A 14 -22.17 -31.03 -30.42
N PRO A 15 -22.41 -30.70 -29.14
CA PRO A 15 -22.07 -29.36 -28.63
C PRO A 15 -20.56 -29.21 -28.63
N ALA A 16 -20.05 -28.26 -29.41
CA ALA A 16 -18.68 -27.80 -29.31
C ALA A 16 -18.53 -27.09 -27.95
N LEU A 17 -18.04 -27.82 -26.95
CA LEU A 17 -17.52 -27.23 -25.71
C LEU A 17 -16.28 -26.42 -26.10
N ALA A 18 -16.48 -25.13 -26.38
CA ALA A 18 -15.37 -24.19 -26.42
C ALA A 18 -14.72 -24.19 -25.02
N PRO A 19 -13.39 -24.39 -24.91
CA PRO A 19 -12.72 -24.23 -23.62
C PRO A 19 -13.01 -22.81 -23.09
N PRO A 20 -13.15 -22.63 -21.77
CA PRO A 20 -13.32 -21.30 -21.19
C PRO A 20 -12.15 -20.43 -21.65
N ALA A 21 -12.46 -19.22 -22.15
CA ALA A 21 -11.44 -18.28 -22.58
C ALA A 21 -10.55 -17.97 -21.37
N ALA A 22 -9.28 -18.40 -21.42
CA ALA A 22 -8.27 -17.95 -20.48
C ALA A 22 -8.15 -16.43 -20.64
N ARG A 23 -8.67 -15.68 -19.67
CA ARG A 23 -8.49 -14.24 -19.62
C ARG A 23 -7.13 -13.97 -19.02
N ALA A 24 -6.17 -13.62 -19.87
CA ALA A 24 -4.91 -13.06 -19.40
C ALA A 24 -5.22 -11.79 -18.60
N ILE A 25 -4.66 -11.69 -17.39
CA ILE A 25 -4.65 -10.42 -16.66
C ILE A 25 -3.69 -9.51 -17.42
N THR A 26 -4.06 -8.26 -17.63
CA THR A 26 -3.14 -7.23 -18.14
C THR A 26 -3.03 -6.15 -17.10
N PRO A 27 -1.86 -5.50 -16.96
CA PRO A 27 -1.76 -4.26 -16.19
C PRO A 27 -2.90 -3.31 -16.56
N PRO A 28 -3.56 -2.66 -15.59
CA PRO A 28 -4.68 -1.79 -15.89
C PRO A 28 -4.22 -0.57 -16.70
N ALA A 29 -5.02 -0.18 -17.70
CA ALA A 29 -4.77 1.08 -18.39
C ALA A 29 -5.06 2.25 -17.44
N VAL A 30 -4.10 3.19 -17.34
CA VAL A 30 -4.26 4.36 -16.49
C VAL A 30 -5.02 5.47 -17.23
N ASP A 31 -6.07 5.99 -16.58
CA ASP A 31 -6.82 7.16 -17.04
C ASP A 31 -6.74 8.27 -15.98
N SER A 32 -6.08 9.38 -16.35
CA SER A 32 -5.90 10.55 -15.49
C SER A 32 -7.22 11.21 -15.04
N GLY A 33 -8.35 10.93 -15.71
CA GLY A 33 -9.67 11.38 -15.31
C GLY A 33 -10.14 10.83 -13.96
N PHE A 34 -9.55 9.73 -13.48
CA PHE A 34 -9.84 9.15 -12.16
C PHE A 34 -8.96 9.70 -11.02
N LEU A 35 -8.05 10.63 -11.32
CA LEU A 35 -7.15 11.20 -10.31
C LEU A 35 -7.97 11.83 -9.16
N PRO A 36 -7.78 11.39 -7.90
CA PRO A 36 -8.53 11.94 -6.78
C PRO A 36 -8.41 13.47 -6.68
N VAL A 37 -9.53 14.12 -6.39
CA VAL A 37 -9.57 15.55 -6.14
C VAL A 37 -8.76 15.84 -4.86
N PRO A 38 -7.91 16.89 -4.84
CA PRO A 38 -7.24 17.31 -3.62
C PRO A 38 -8.24 17.56 -2.49
N GLY A 39 -8.00 16.98 -1.33
CA GLY A 39 -8.90 17.06 -0.18
C GLY A 39 -8.17 16.85 1.14
N PRO A 40 -8.86 17.06 2.27
CA PRO A 40 -8.28 16.78 3.58
C PRO A 40 -7.99 15.28 3.74
N ALA A 41 -6.92 14.95 4.47
CA ALA A 41 -6.68 13.59 4.92
C ALA A 41 -7.67 13.28 6.05
N ALA A 42 -8.73 12.57 5.70
CA ALA A 42 -9.79 12.14 6.61
C ALA A 42 -10.38 10.81 6.13
N PRO A 43 -10.87 9.97 7.04
CA PRO A 43 -11.60 8.77 6.66
C PRO A 43 -12.90 9.15 5.91
N PRO A 44 -13.29 8.40 4.86
CA PRO A 44 -14.53 8.65 4.12
C PRO A 44 -15.79 8.38 4.96
N TYR A 45 -15.66 7.55 6.00
CA TYR A 45 -16.74 7.15 6.91
C TYR A 45 -16.30 7.34 8.37
N PRO A 46 -17.24 7.48 9.33
CA PRO A 46 -16.89 7.50 10.74
C PRO A 46 -16.20 6.19 11.16
N THR A 47 -15.13 6.30 11.93
CA THR A 47 -14.38 5.15 12.45
C THR A 47 -14.33 5.16 13.97
N GLU A 48 -14.12 3.99 14.56
CA GLU A 48 -13.93 3.84 16.00
C GLU A 48 -12.82 2.82 16.32
N PRO A 49 -12.11 2.96 17.45
CA PRO A 49 -11.17 1.95 17.91
C PRO A 49 -11.87 0.59 18.08
N SER A 50 -11.28 -0.47 17.52
CA SER A 50 -11.78 -1.85 17.60
C SER A 50 -10.99 -2.71 18.59
N ALA A 51 -9.75 -2.33 18.89
CA ALA A 51 -8.85 -3.03 19.79
C ALA A 51 -7.87 -2.05 20.46
N PRO A 52 -7.24 -2.44 21.60
CA PRO A 52 -6.13 -1.68 22.16
C PRO A 52 -4.99 -1.56 21.15
N CYS A 53 -4.22 -0.47 21.25
CA CYS A 53 -3.00 -0.34 20.46
C CYS A 53 -2.02 -1.48 20.77
N ALA A 54 -1.24 -1.85 19.75
CA ALA A 54 -0.16 -2.80 19.91
C ALA A 54 0.76 -2.32 21.04
N ILE A 55 0.99 -3.19 22.01
CA ILE A 55 1.94 -2.94 23.08
C ILE A 55 3.29 -3.46 22.60
N SER A 56 4.33 -2.70 22.89
CA SER A 56 5.69 -3.07 22.54
C SER A 56 6.09 -4.42 23.14
N GLY A 57 6.78 -5.17 22.30
CA GLY A 57 7.21 -6.52 22.60
C GLY A 57 8.51 -6.57 23.40
N SER A 58 9.46 -7.35 22.87
CA SER A 58 10.80 -7.48 23.42
C SER A 58 11.69 -6.36 22.91
N THR A 59 12.26 -5.57 23.82
CA THR A 59 13.30 -4.59 23.50
C THR A 59 14.60 -5.29 23.13
N VAL A 60 15.20 -4.95 21.99
CA VAL A 60 16.51 -5.47 21.60
C VAL A 60 17.57 -4.92 22.53
N SER A 61 18.28 -5.82 23.23
CA SER A 61 19.39 -5.47 24.11
C SER A 61 20.73 -5.74 23.43
N GLY A 62 21.58 -4.72 23.33
CA GLY A 62 22.92 -4.82 22.74
C GLY A 62 22.98 -4.44 21.26
N ARG A 63 24.07 -4.82 20.60
CA ARG A 63 24.32 -4.46 19.19
C ARG A 63 23.44 -5.29 18.26
N VAL A 64 22.79 -4.62 17.31
CA VAL A 64 21.96 -5.27 16.28
C VAL A 64 22.85 -6.11 15.33
N PRO A 65 22.54 -7.39 15.08
CA PRO A 65 23.28 -8.24 14.14
C PRO A 65 23.16 -7.79 12.67
N ASP A 66 24.11 -8.28 11.85
CA ASP A 66 24.25 -8.14 10.38
C ASP A 66 23.22 -7.26 9.66
N ARG A 67 23.69 -6.06 9.30
CA ARG A 67 23.05 -5.16 8.33
C ARG A 67 23.95 -4.97 7.12
N PRO A 68 23.39 -4.55 5.96
CA PRO A 68 24.22 -4.04 4.87
C PRO A 68 25.22 -3.02 5.42
N ASP A 69 26.52 -3.18 5.13
CA ASP A 69 27.53 -2.19 5.55
C ASP A 69 27.38 -0.91 4.72
N LEU A 70 26.51 -0.03 5.21
CA LEU A 70 26.22 1.25 4.58
C LEU A 70 27.33 2.29 4.79
N ARG A 71 28.40 2.02 5.56
CA ARG A 71 29.45 3.03 5.81
C ARG A 71 30.10 3.50 4.52
N SER A 72 30.35 2.56 3.59
CA SER A 72 30.90 2.90 2.27
C SER A 72 29.94 3.72 1.41
N VAL A 73 28.64 3.52 1.58
CA VAL A 73 27.58 4.25 0.88
C VAL A 73 27.40 5.64 1.48
N TRP A 74 27.40 5.75 2.81
CA TRP A 74 27.27 7.00 3.56
C TRP A 74 28.47 7.93 3.42
N ALA A 75 29.63 7.42 3.00
CA ALA A 75 30.75 8.25 2.56
C ALA A 75 30.41 9.05 1.28
N VAL A 76 29.41 8.61 0.52
CA VAL A 76 28.92 9.27 -0.70
C VAL A 76 27.64 10.06 -0.41
N THR A 77 26.65 9.46 0.24
CA THR A 77 25.37 10.10 0.56
C THR A 77 24.61 9.40 1.68
N ARG A 78 23.83 10.18 2.43
CA ARG A 78 22.99 9.74 3.55
C ARG A 78 21.50 10.04 3.33
N GLY A 79 21.14 10.50 2.13
CA GLY A 79 19.75 10.78 1.74
C GLY A 79 19.31 12.23 1.92
N ALA A 80 20.24 13.14 2.24
CA ALA A 80 19.94 14.57 2.39
C ALA A 80 19.19 15.15 1.19
N GLY A 81 18.20 16.00 1.48
CA GLY A 81 17.37 16.66 0.46
C GLY A 81 16.23 15.80 -0.08
N GLN A 82 16.14 14.52 0.30
CA GLN A 82 15.03 13.66 -0.09
C GLN A 82 13.93 13.63 0.98
N THR A 83 12.71 13.39 0.50
CA THR A 83 11.52 13.29 1.33
C THR A 83 10.82 11.98 0.99
N VAL A 84 10.72 11.08 1.96
CA VAL A 84 10.10 9.76 1.80
C VAL A 84 8.77 9.76 2.52
N ALA A 85 7.68 9.58 1.78
CA ALA A 85 6.36 9.35 2.38
C ALA A 85 6.20 7.88 2.74
N VAL A 86 5.71 7.62 3.95
CA VAL A 86 5.37 6.30 4.47
C VAL A 86 3.84 6.24 4.56
N ILE A 87 3.23 5.57 3.59
CA ILE A 87 1.78 5.30 3.56
C ILE A 87 1.56 3.95 4.25
N ASP A 88 1.13 4.01 5.50
CA ASP A 88 1.14 2.86 6.41
C ASP A 88 0.13 3.05 7.57
N THR A 89 0.36 2.44 8.73
CA THR A 89 -0.49 2.56 9.94
C THR A 89 -0.28 3.84 10.76
N GLY A 90 0.42 4.81 10.16
CA GLY A 90 0.96 5.99 10.83
C GLY A 90 2.39 5.75 11.32
N VAL A 91 3.05 6.80 11.78
CA VAL A 91 4.44 6.72 12.27
C VAL A 91 4.53 7.38 13.63
N ALA A 92 4.77 6.62 14.69
CA ALA A 92 4.93 7.20 16.01
C ALA A 92 6.14 8.12 16.07
N ARG A 93 6.01 9.22 16.82
CA ARG A 93 7.15 10.09 17.11
C ARG A 93 8.18 9.31 17.92
N HIS A 94 9.39 9.26 17.40
CA HIS A 94 10.48 8.47 17.97
C HIS A 94 11.76 9.30 18.04
N ARG A 95 12.60 9.14 19.08
CA ARG A 95 13.86 9.92 19.19
C ARG A 95 14.81 9.76 18.00
N LEU A 96 14.77 8.59 17.36
CA LEU A 96 15.56 8.28 16.17
C LEU A 96 14.88 8.72 14.87
N LEU A 97 13.71 9.37 14.90
CA LEU A 97 13.08 9.99 13.72
C LEU A 97 13.01 11.52 13.88
N PRO A 98 14.16 12.22 13.99
CA PRO A 98 14.18 13.67 14.21
C PRO A 98 13.61 14.47 13.04
N HIS A 99 13.47 13.85 11.87
CA HIS A 99 12.96 14.45 10.64
C HIS A 99 11.57 13.94 10.24
N LEU A 100 10.80 13.40 11.20
CA LEU A 100 9.41 13.02 10.97
C LEU A 100 8.51 14.26 10.86
N VAL A 101 7.74 14.33 9.79
CA VAL A 101 6.72 15.35 9.55
C VAL A 101 5.34 14.71 9.38
N ALA A 102 4.31 15.45 9.77
CA ALA A 102 2.92 15.03 9.66
C ALA A 102 2.43 15.04 8.21
N GLY A 103 1.85 13.92 7.76
CA GLY A 103 1.34 13.74 6.41
C GLY A 103 -0.17 13.59 6.30
N GLY A 104 -0.88 13.39 7.41
CA GLY A 104 -2.33 13.23 7.45
C GLY A 104 -2.79 11.82 7.83
N ASP A 105 -4.10 11.71 8.08
CA ASP A 105 -4.73 10.50 8.62
C ASP A 105 -6.05 10.19 7.89
N PHE A 106 -6.09 9.05 7.21
CA PHE A 106 -7.29 8.50 6.56
C PHE A 106 -7.98 7.44 7.43
N VAL A 107 -7.53 7.23 8.67
CA VAL A 107 -8.11 6.26 9.61
C VAL A 107 -8.96 6.95 10.67
N SER A 108 -8.50 8.08 11.23
CA SER A 108 -9.19 8.79 12.30
C SER A 108 -8.98 10.32 12.17
N THR A 109 -8.78 11.04 13.27
CA THR A 109 -8.64 12.51 13.32
C THR A 109 -7.21 12.97 13.64
N GLY A 110 -6.21 12.14 13.34
CA GLY A 110 -4.80 12.41 13.59
C GLY A 110 -4.10 13.20 12.48
N ASP A 111 -2.78 13.31 12.59
CA ASP A 111 -1.90 13.97 11.61
C ASP A 111 -0.95 12.96 10.91
N GLY A 112 -1.16 11.67 11.16
CA GLY A 112 -0.31 10.58 10.66
C GLY A 112 0.92 10.29 11.53
N THR A 113 1.18 11.08 12.59
CA THR A 113 2.30 10.87 13.52
C THR A 113 1.96 10.04 14.76
N GLN A 114 0.88 9.25 14.67
CA GLN A 114 0.45 8.29 15.68
C GLN A 114 0.32 6.92 15.01
N ASP A 115 0.89 5.90 15.64
CA ASP A 115 0.85 4.53 15.14
C ASP A 115 0.33 3.62 16.24
N CYS A 116 -0.88 3.10 16.06
CA CYS A 116 -1.54 2.22 17.02
C CYS A 116 -1.29 0.74 16.71
N ASP A 117 -0.78 0.45 15.50
CA ASP A 117 -0.47 -0.90 15.03
C ASP A 117 1.02 -1.22 15.19
N GLY A 118 1.88 -0.20 15.17
CA GLY A 118 3.34 -0.29 15.28
C GLY A 118 4.07 -0.54 13.96
N HIS A 119 3.33 -0.95 12.93
CA HIS A 119 3.87 -1.37 11.64
C HIS A 119 4.55 -0.21 10.89
N GLY A 120 3.89 0.94 10.77
CA GLY A 120 4.46 2.09 10.07
C GLY A 120 5.68 2.70 10.75
N THR A 121 5.79 2.60 12.08
CA THR A 121 6.99 3.03 12.83
C THR A 121 8.19 2.13 12.53
N ILE A 122 7.99 0.81 12.46
CA ILE A 122 9.01 -0.16 12.04
C ILE A 122 9.47 0.17 10.61
N VAL A 123 8.53 0.42 9.69
CA VAL A 123 8.81 0.77 8.30
C VAL A 123 9.62 2.06 8.19
N ALA A 124 9.18 3.14 8.86
CA ALA A 124 9.90 4.41 8.89
C ALA A 124 11.31 4.28 9.48
N GLY A 125 11.47 3.42 10.49
CA GLY A 125 12.75 3.12 11.11
C GLY A 125 13.77 2.51 10.16
N LEU A 126 13.34 1.58 9.30
CA LEU A 126 14.19 0.97 8.27
C LEU A 126 14.62 2.01 7.23
N ILE A 127 13.73 2.94 6.88
CA ILE A 127 14.04 3.99 5.89
C ILE A 127 15.01 5.02 6.47
N GLY A 128 14.65 5.68 7.57
CA GLY A 128 15.22 6.99 7.91
C GLY A 128 15.59 7.19 9.38
N ALA A 129 15.71 6.12 10.17
CA ALA A 129 16.18 6.29 11.55
C ALA A 129 17.59 6.89 11.59
N ALA A 130 17.78 7.91 12.42
CA ALA A 130 19.08 8.46 12.75
C ALA A 130 20.00 7.38 13.37
N PRO A 131 21.33 7.45 13.17
CA PRO A 131 22.24 6.50 13.78
C PRO A 131 22.17 6.56 15.31
N ASP A 132 22.16 5.40 15.94
CA ASP A 132 22.20 5.22 17.38
C ASP A 132 23.48 4.47 17.75
N ASP A 133 24.49 5.20 18.26
CA ASP A 133 25.80 4.62 18.58
C ASP A 133 25.73 3.50 19.62
N ALA A 134 24.74 3.55 20.52
CA ALA A 134 24.55 2.57 21.59
C ALA A 134 24.14 1.19 21.06
N SER A 135 23.16 1.14 20.15
CA SER A 135 22.70 -0.11 19.52
C SER A 135 23.43 -0.45 18.22
N GLY A 136 24.09 0.53 17.61
CA GLY A 136 24.63 0.45 16.25
C GLY A 136 23.55 0.49 15.16
N PHE A 137 22.30 0.79 15.50
CA PHE A 137 21.19 0.84 14.56
C PHE A 137 21.18 2.16 13.77
N SER A 138 20.72 2.10 12.52
CA SER A 138 20.42 3.25 11.67
C SER A 138 19.50 2.80 10.56
N GLY A 139 18.64 3.69 10.10
CA GLY A 139 17.91 3.53 8.83
C GLY A 139 18.87 3.64 7.64
N ILE A 140 18.38 3.26 6.47
CA ILE A 140 19.16 3.28 5.22
C ILE A 140 19.57 4.70 4.81
N ALA A 141 18.63 5.65 4.88
CA ALA A 141 18.76 7.05 4.49
C ALA A 141 18.48 7.99 5.68
N PRO A 142 19.40 8.05 6.67
CA PRO A 142 19.16 8.72 7.96
C PRO A 142 19.00 10.25 7.87
N GLU A 143 19.35 10.87 6.74
CA GLU A 143 19.18 12.32 6.53
C GLU A 143 17.97 12.66 5.65
N ALA A 144 17.16 11.66 5.28
CA ALA A 144 15.90 11.90 4.58
C ALA A 144 14.82 12.41 5.56
N THR A 145 13.93 13.26 5.06
CA THR A 145 12.70 13.63 5.77
C THR A 145 11.66 12.53 5.61
N ILE A 146 11.00 12.12 6.69
CA ILE A 146 9.94 11.10 6.65
C ILE A 146 8.58 11.80 6.79
N ILE A 147 7.68 11.60 5.82
CA ILE A 147 6.27 12.00 5.96
C ILE A 147 5.47 10.78 6.45
N GLY A 148 4.88 10.86 7.65
CA GLY A 148 3.98 9.81 8.14
C GLY A 148 2.55 10.03 7.64
N ILE A 149 2.02 9.12 6.83
CA ILE A 149 0.62 9.13 6.37
C ILE A 149 -0.05 7.86 6.89
N ARG A 150 -1.03 8.02 7.78
CA ARG A 150 -1.82 6.90 8.28
C ARG A 150 -2.95 6.61 7.30
N GLN A 151 -2.87 5.51 6.57
CA GLN A 151 -3.86 5.11 5.57
C GLN A 151 -4.66 3.89 5.98
N SER A 152 -4.09 3.00 6.79
CA SER A 152 -4.77 1.79 7.24
C SER A 152 -4.57 1.53 8.73
N SER A 153 -5.42 0.68 9.31
CA SER A 153 -5.23 0.19 10.69
C SER A 153 -6.08 -1.06 10.92
N SER A 154 -5.51 -2.03 11.64
CA SER A 154 -6.22 -3.20 12.18
C SER A 154 -6.87 -2.92 13.55
N LYS A 155 -6.46 -1.83 14.23
CA LYS A 155 -6.95 -1.42 15.56
C LYS A 155 -8.13 -0.45 15.51
N PHE A 156 -8.54 -0.07 14.31
CA PHE A 156 -9.72 0.73 14.05
C PHE A 156 -10.67 -0.02 13.10
N ARG A 157 -11.93 0.38 13.06
CA ARG A 157 -12.91 -0.10 12.09
C ARG A 157 -13.92 0.99 11.76
N GLU A 158 -14.67 0.81 10.69
CA GLU A 158 -15.85 1.64 10.42
C GLU A 158 -16.89 1.48 11.54
N ALA A 159 -17.49 2.61 11.94
CA ALA A 159 -18.54 2.64 12.94
C ALA A 159 -19.79 1.94 12.38
N GLY A 160 -20.25 0.88 13.07
CA GLY A 160 -21.38 0.07 12.62
C GLY A 160 -21.02 -1.27 11.97
N GLY A 161 -19.74 -1.57 11.76
CA GLY A 161 -19.26 -2.89 11.34
C GLY A 161 -18.00 -2.84 10.47
N GLY A 162 -17.23 -3.92 10.40
CA GLY A 162 -16.02 -4.02 9.58
C GLY A 162 -14.82 -4.62 10.33
N ALA A 163 -13.78 -4.97 9.58
CA ALA A 163 -12.53 -5.55 10.09
C ALA A 163 -11.33 -4.75 9.58
N GLY A 164 -11.00 -3.66 10.27
CA GLY A 164 -9.94 -2.73 9.88
C GLY A 164 -10.45 -1.48 9.15
N VAL A 165 -9.52 -0.58 8.85
CA VAL A 165 -9.70 0.60 7.99
C VAL A 165 -8.60 0.59 6.92
N GLY A 166 -8.94 1.01 5.71
CA GLY A 166 -8.02 1.11 4.57
C GLY A 166 -8.57 0.38 3.34
N ASP A 167 -8.58 1.08 2.20
CA ASP A 167 -9.02 0.56 0.90
C ASP A 167 -8.24 1.23 -0.23
N VAL A 168 -8.52 0.84 -1.48
CA VAL A 168 -7.81 1.39 -2.65
C VAL A 168 -8.14 2.86 -2.93
N ASP A 169 -9.30 3.36 -2.51
CA ASP A 169 -9.71 4.75 -2.69
C ASP A 169 -8.94 5.69 -1.75
N THR A 170 -8.86 5.32 -0.47
CA THR A 170 -8.04 6.03 0.53
C THR A 170 -6.55 5.88 0.23
N LEU A 171 -6.11 4.74 -0.32
CA LEU A 171 -4.74 4.59 -0.83
C LEU A 171 -4.45 5.53 -1.99
N ALA A 172 -5.38 5.66 -2.96
CA ALA A 172 -5.25 6.61 -4.07
C ALA A 172 -5.14 8.06 -3.57
N ALA A 173 -5.99 8.45 -2.60
CA ALA A 173 -5.95 9.75 -1.98
C ALA A 173 -4.63 9.99 -1.21
N ALA A 174 -4.13 8.98 -0.50
CA ALA A 174 -2.84 9.04 0.22
C ALA A 174 -1.65 9.19 -0.73
N VAL A 175 -1.62 8.46 -1.86
CA VAL A 175 -0.58 8.60 -2.89
C VAL A 175 -0.61 10.00 -3.50
N ARG A 176 -1.81 10.49 -3.83
CA ARG A 176 -2.00 11.85 -4.34
C ARG A 176 -1.49 12.89 -3.34
N LEU A 177 -1.85 12.75 -2.05
CA LEU A 177 -1.42 13.64 -0.97
C LEU A 177 0.10 13.63 -0.79
N ALA A 178 0.73 12.45 -0.72
CA ALA A 178 2.18 12.31 -0.61
C ALA A 178 2.91 13.05 -1.73
N ALA A 179 2.43 12.89 -2.97
CA ALA A 179 2.99 13.54 -4.14
C ALA A 179 2.78 15.07 -4.11
N ASP A 180 1.65 15.54 -3.59
CA ASP A 180 1.37 16.98 -3.41
C ASP A 180 2.18 17.62 -2.27
N LEU A 181 2.49 16.85 -1.21
CA LEU A 181 3.41 17.25 -0.13
C LEU A 181 4.88 17.30 -0.58
N GLY A 182 5.18 16.85 -1.80
CA GLY A 182 6.52 16.92 -2.39
C GLY A 182 7.41 15.73 -2.04
N ALA A 183 6.83 14.58 -1.69
CA ALA A 183 7.59 13.34 -1.54
C ALA A 183 8.36 13.02 -2.83
N THR A 184 9.66 12.73 -2.71
CA THR A 184 10.49 12.25 -3.82
C THR A 184 10.48 10.72 -3.91
N VAL A 185 10.10 10.05 -2.83
CA VAL A 185 9.88 8.61 -2.72
C VAL A 185 8.59 8.37 -1.94
N ILE A 186 7.76 7.42 -2.38
CA ILE A 186 6.52 7.02 -1.70
C ILE A 186 6.64 5.53 -1.42
N ASN A 187 6.74 5.15 -0.15
CA ASN A 187 6.72 3.76 0.29
C ASN A 187 5.30 3.35 0.66
N ILE A 188 4.81 2.27 0.04
CA ILE A 188 3.50 1.67 0.28
C ILE A 188 3.70 0.25 0.82
N SER A 189 3.42 0.05 2.10
CA SER A 189 3.62 -1.26 2.73
C SER A 189 2.35 -2.12 2.78
N SER A 190 1.19 -1.53 2.47
CA SER A 190 -0.11 -2.20 2.45
C SER A 190 -0.49 -2.58 1.02
N VAL A 191 -0.97 -3.80 0.83
CA VAL A 191 -1.25 -4.37 -0.49
C VAL A 191 -2.63 -5.01 -0.47
N ALA A 192 -3.48 -4.65 -1.42
CA ALA A 192 -4.77 -5.29 -1.60
C ALA A 192 -4.60 -6.52 -2.50
N CYS A 193 -4.92 -7.69 -1.98
CA CYS A 193 -4.78 -8.96 -2.69
C CYS A 193 -6.14 -9.62 -2.97
N LEU A 194 -6.42 -9.90 -4.23
CA LEU A 194 -7.71 -10.43 -4.69
C LEU A 194 -7.52 -11.55 -5.71
N ALA A 195 -8.46 -12.50 -5.78
CA ALA A 195 -8.38 -13.56 -6.76
C ALA A 195 -8.50 -12.99 -8.19
N ALA A 196 -7.75 -13.57 -9.13
CA ALA A 196 -7.84 -13.18 -10.53
C ALA A 196 -9.26 -13.43 -11.06
N GLY A 197 -9.92 -12.35 -11.52
CA GLY A 197 -11.30 -12.38 -12.00
C GLY A 197 -12.32 -11.72 -11.06
N ASP A 198 -11.95 -11.47 -9.80
CA ASP A 198 -12.73 -10.60 -8.91
C ASP A 198 -12.56 -9.14 -9.36
N ALA A 199 -13.61 -8.34 -9.19
CA ALA A 199 -13.59 -6.94 -9.56
C ALA A 199 -13.02 -6.08 -8.41
N LEU A 200 -11.84 -5.50 -8.64
CA LEU A 200 -11.32 -4.37 -7.87
C LEU A 200 -11.42 -3.12 -8.75
N ASP A 201 -12.11 -2.08 -8.28
CA ASP A 201 -12.04 -0.77 -8.92
C ASP A 201 -10.94 0.05 -8.25
N ASP A 202 -9.72 -0.05 -8.76
CA ASP A 202 -8.58 0.74 -8.29
C ASP A 202 -8.10 1.76 -9.34
N ARG A 203 -8.97 2.15 -10.28
CA ARG A 203 -8.63 3.11 -11.34
C ARG A 203 -8.16 4.45 -10.78
N ALA A 204 -8.75 4.90 -9.67
CA ALA A 204 -8.30 6.09 -8.96
C ALA A 204 -6.87 5.95 -8.44
N LEU A 205 -6.49 4.76 -7.97
CA LEU A 205 -5.13 4.45 -7.53
C LEU A 205 -4.16 4.47 -8.71
N GLY A 206 -4.50 3.83 -9.84
CA GLY A 206 -3.70 3.92 -11.07
C GLY A 206 -3.43 5.36 -11.52
N ALA A 207 -4.46 6.22 -11.47
CA ALA A 207 -4.31 7.64 -11.79
C ALA A 207 -3.42 8.38 -10.79
N ALA A 208 -3.56 8.11 -9.49
CA ALA A 208 -2.72 8.71 -8.46
C ALA A 208 -1.24 8.28 -8.57
N LEU A 209 -0.99 7.01 -8.89
CA LEU A 209 0.36 6.47 -9.13
C LEU A 209 1.02 7.13 -10.33
N SER A 210 0.33 7.23 -11.48
CA SER A 210 0.86 7.95 -12.64
C SER A 210 1.07 9.43 -12.35
N TYR A 211 0.20 10.09 -11.59
CA TYR A 211 0.43 11.46 -11.16
C TYR A 211 1.70 11.60 -10.29
N ALA A 212 1.91 10.68 -9.35
CA ALA A 212 3.13 10.67 -8.53
C ALA A 212 4.38 10.48 -9.38
N VAL A 213 4.40 9.50 -10.28
CA VAL A 213 5.56 9.14 -11.11
C VAL A 213 5.82 10.15 -12.23
N ASP A 214 4.81 10.44 -13.05
CA ASP A 214 4.96 11.16 -14.31
C ASP A 214 4.85 12.68 -14.14
N VAL A 215 4.04 13.15 -13.18
CA VAL A 215 3.82 14.59 -12.95
C VAL A 215 4.68 15.12 -11.81
N LYS A 216 4.78 14.38 -10.70
CA LYS A 216 5.52 14.80 -9.51
C LYS A 216 6.94 14.24 -9.43
N ASN A 217 7.31 13.35 -10.36
CA ASN A 217 8.63 12.73 -10.41
C ASN A 217 9.01 12.00 -9.11
N ALA A 218 8.03 11.42 -8.42
CA ALA A 218 8.22 10.61 -7.22
C ALA A 218 8.38 9.13 -7.61
N VAL A 219 9.30 8.42 -6.96
CA VAL A 219 9.41 6.97 -7.11
C VAL A 219 8.45 6.30 -6.14
N VAL A 220 7.55 5.47 -6.65
CA VAL A 220 6.65 4.67 -5.80
C VAL A 220 7.30 3.30 -5.59
N VAL A 221 7.43 2.88 -4.33
CA VAL A 221 7.98 1.59 -3.93
C VAL A 221 6.91 0.86 -3.13
N ALA A 222 6.55 -0.36 -3.54
CA ALA A 222 5.50 -1.12 -2.88
C ALA A 222 5.96 -2.52 -2.45
N ALA A 223 5.40 -3.02 -1.36
CA ALA A 223 5.58 -4.41 -0.94
C ALA A 223 4.88 -5.37 -1.92
N ALA A 224 5.52 -6.49 -2.28
CA ALA A 224 4.93 -7.48 -3.19
C ALA A 224 3.67 -8.17 -2.63
N GLY A 225 3.48 -8.16 -1.31
CA GLY A 225 2.43 -8.89 -0.61
C GLY A 225 2.92 -10.19 0.00
N ASN A 226 2.17 -10.70 0.98
CA ASN A 226 2.51 -11.92 1.72
C ASN A 226 1.43 -12.98 1.53
N VAL A 227 1.76 -14.27 1.61
CA VAL A 227 0.81 -15.41 1.65
C VAL A 227 0.95 -16.18 2.96
N GLY A 228 -0.07 -16.94 3.35
CA GLY A 228 0.01 -17.90 4.46
C GLY A 228 -0.13 -17.32 5.87
N GLY A 229 -0.67 -16.10 6.01
CA GLY A 229 -0.95 -15.44 7.30
C GLY A 229 -2.31 -14.74 7.33
N HIS A 230 -2.70 -14.17 8.48
CA HIS A 230 -3.91 -13.35 8.58
C HIS A 230 -3.69 -11.99 7.90
N GLY A 231 -4.69 -11.50 7.17
CA GLY A 231 -4.56 -10.27 6.36
C GLY A 231 -3.63 -10.42 5.13
N SER A 232 -3.20 -11.65 4.82
CA SER A 232 -2.36 -11.97 3.68
C SER A 232 -3.15 -12.24 2.40
N CYS A 233 -2.46 -12.23 1.28
CA CYS A 233 -2.97 -12.64 -0.02
C CYS A 233 -3.50 -14.09 0.04
N PRO A 234 -4.63 -14.39 -0.63
CA PRO A 234 -5.39 -15.62 -0.40
C PRO A 234 -4.64 -16.89 -0.80
N LYS A 235 -3.74 -16.81 -1.78
CA LYS A 235 -2.86 -17.91 -2.20
C LYS A 235 -1.64 -17.37 -2.95
N GLN A 236 -0.66 -18.25 -3.13
CA GLN A 236 0.52 -17.99 -3.94
C GLN A 236 0.17 -18.07 -5.44
N ASN A 237 0.74 -17.18 -6.24
CA ASN A 237 0.66 -17.29 -7.70
C ASN A 237 1.53 -18.44 -8.20
N PRO A 238 1.16 -19.09 -9.32
CA PRO A 238 2.01 -20.07 -9.96
C PRO A 238 3.39 -19.49 -10.29
N VAL A 239 4.42 -20.05 -9.68
CA VAL A 239 5.82 -19.72 -10.00
C VAL A 239 6.16 -20.52 -11.25
N ALA A 240 5.95 -19.92 -12.42
CA ALA A 240 6.31 -20.56 -13.68
C ALA A 240 7.81 -20.86 -13.71
N THR A 241 8.17 -22.06 -14.16
CA THR A 241 9.56 -22.52 -14.36
C THR A 241 10.08 -22.20 -15.77
N THR A 242 9.29 -21.49 -16.58
CA THR A 242 9.51 -21.37 -18.02
C THR A 242 9.73 -19.92 -18.44
N GLY A 243 10.99 -19.54 -18.61
CA GLY A 243 11.43 -18.34 -19.32
C GLY A 243 11.73 -17.11 -18.45
N PRO A 244 12.57 -16.18 -18.94
CA PRO A 244 13.01 -14.99 -18.20
C PRO A 244 12.01 -13.81 -18.28
N ALA A 245 10.75 -14.06 -18.65
CA ALA A 245 9.78 -13.01 -18.92
C ALA A 245 8.57 -13.08 -17.97
N PRO A 246 7.97 -11.93 -17.60
CA PRO A 246 6.75 -11.88 -16.81
C PRO A 246 5.58 -12.66 -17.43
N ASP A 247 5.04 -13.64 -16.70
CA ASP A 247 3.87 -14.43 -17.12
C ASP A 247 2.58 -13.88 -16.50
N TRP A 248 1.91 -13.04 -17.28
CA TRP A 248 0.62 -12.45 -16.93
C TRP A 248 -0.58 -13.37 -17.21
N GLN A 249 -0.38 -14.50 -17.91
CA GLN A 249 -1.46 -15.39 -18.30
C GLN A 249 -1.87 -16.36 -17.17
N ARG A 250 -0.98 -16.56 -16.20
CA ARG A 250 -1.15 -17.53 -15.11
C ARG A 250 -1.30 -16.88 -13.73
N VAL A 251 -1.71 -15.62 -13.69
CA VAL A 251 -1.97 -14.91 -12.44
C VAL A 251 -3.26 -15.45 -11.81
N ASP A 252 -3.14 -15.82 -10.55
CA ASP A 252 -4.18 -16.43 -9.71
C ASP A 252 -4.68 -15.43 -8.64
N VAL A 253 -3.81 -14.51 -8.24
CA VAL A 253 -4.03 -13.46 -7.25
C VAL A 253 -3.37 -12.19 -7.75
N VAL A 254 -4.15 -11.13 -7.90
CA VAL A 254 -3.68 -9.77 -8.21
C VAL A 254 -3.30 -9.07 -6.91
N ALA A 255 -2.20 -8.32 -6.93
CA ALA A 255 -1.78 -7.43 -5.86
C ALA A 255 -1.82 -5.97 -6.34
N SER A 256 -2.59 -5.12 -5.66
CA SER A 256 -2.66 -3.68 -5.92
C SER A 256 -1.98 -2.92 -4.76
N PRO A 257 -1.06 -1.97 -5.03
CA PRO A 257 -0.82 -1.32 -6.33
C PRO A 257 0.14 -2.06 -7.28
N CYS A 258 0.75 -3.18 -6.87
CA CYS A 258 1.87 -3.81 -7.58
C CYS A 258 1.62 -4.10 -9.07
N TRP A 259 0.41 -4.51 -9.45
CA TRP A 259 0.08 -4.79 -10.85
C TRP A 259 0.10 -3.57 -11.79
N TYR A 260 0.24 -2.35 -11.26
CA TYR A 260 0.60 -1.13 -12.00
C TYR A 260 2.13 -1.08 -12.20
N ASP A 261 2.66 -2.13 -12.85
CA ASP A 261 4.09 -2.45 -13.00
C ASP A 261 4.92 -1.25 -13.49
N ASP A 262 4.42 -0.53 -14.51
CA ASP A 262 5.10 0.65 -15.06
C ASP A 262 5.18 1.84 -14.08
N GLN A 263 4.39 1.85 -13.01
CA GLN A 263 4.30 2.95 -12.05
C GLN A 263 4.87 2.60 -10.67
N VAL A 264 5.16 1.33 -10.39
CA VAL A 264 5.47 0.87 -9.03
C VAL A 264 6.69 -0.04 -9.06
N LEU A 265 7.74 0.34 -8.33
CA LEU A 265 8.86 -0.55 -8.05
C LEU A 265 8.45 -1.53 -6.94
N THR A 266 8.05 -2.73 -7.33
CA THR A 266 7.55 -3.76 -6.41
C THR A 266 8.67 -4.59 -5.83
N VAL A 267 8.64 -4.77 -4.51
CA VAL A 267 9.73 -5.37 -3.75
C VAL A 267 9.30 -6.68 -3.09
N GLY A 268 9.92 -7.78 -3.53
CA GLY A 268 9.84 -9.08 -2.89
C GLY A 268 10.77 -9.20 -1.67
N SER A 269 10.58 -10.27 -0.88
CA SER A 269 11.42 -10.57 0.27
C SER A 269 12.38 -11.73 0.00
N VAL A 270 13.61 -11.61 0.49
CA VAL A 270 14.60 -12.69 0.57
C VAL A 270 15.08 -12.91 2.00
N ARG A 271 15.62 -14.10 2.24
CA ARG A 271 16.42 -14.43 3.42
C ARG A 271 17.81 -13.82 3.32
N ALA A 272 18.55 -13.89 4.43
CA ALA A 272 19.95 -13.44 4.49
C ALA A 272 20.88 -14.18 3.50
N ASP A 273 20.54 -15.41 3.10
CA ASP A 273 21.26 -16.19 2.09
C ASP A 273 20.86 -15.85 0.63
N GLY A 274 19.93 -14.91 0.44
CA GLY A 274 19.41 -14.49 -0.84
C GLY A 274 18.31 -15.38 -1.43
N THR A 275 17.90 -16.44 -0.74
CA THR A 275 16.75 -17.24 -1.16
C THR A 275 15.44 -16.48 -0.97
N ALA A 276 14.51 -16.57 -1.92
CA ALA A 276 13.21 -15.92 -1.79
C ALA A 276 12.45 -16.44 -0.55
N SER A 277 11.90 -15.51 0.23
CA SER A 277 11.04 -15.83 1.37
C SER A 277 9.78 -16.56 0.90
N GLU A 278 9.39 -17.62 1.60
CA GLU A 278 8.26 -18.46 1.20
C GLU A 278 6.93 -17.69 1.17
N TYR A 279 6.76 -16.76 2.11
CA TYR A 279 5.59 -15.91 2.20
C TYR A 279 5.53 -14.84 1.10
N SER A 280 6.63 -14.51 0.42
CA SER A 280 6.63 -13.43 -0.57
C SER A 280 5.73 -13.82 -1.75
N LEU A 281 4.69 -13.02 -2.00
CA LEU A 281 3.80 -13.23 -3.14
C LEU A 281 4.61 -13.09 -4.42
N ALA A 282 4.59 -14.13 -5.25
CA ALA A 282 5.20 -14.11 -6.56
C ALA A 282 4.27 -13.40 -7.54
N GLY A 283 4.81 -12.74 -8.55
CA GLY A 283 4.00 -12.11 -9.58
C GLY A 283 4.83 -11.64 -10.75
N PRO A 284 4.20 -11.43 -11.91
CA PRO A 284 4.85 -10.83 -13.06
C PRO A 284 5.31 -9.39 -12.81
N TRP A 285 4.77 -8.73 -11.78
CA TRP A 285 5.07 -7.37 -11.36
C TRP A 285 6.22 -7.21 -10.36
N VAL A 286 6.90 -8.29 -9.95
CA VAL A 286 7.99 -8.16 -8.97
C VAL A 286 9.25 -7.67 -9.70
N ASP A 287 9.80 -6.54 -9.27
CA ASP A 287 10.96 -5.91 -9.92
C ASP A 287 12.28 -6.27 -9.26
N VAL A 288 12.33 -6.26 -7.93
CA VAL A 288 13.52 -6.53 -7.14
C VAL A 288 13.17 -7.18 -5.80
N ALA A 289 14.16 -7.65 -5.05
CA ALA A 289 13.98 -8.12 -3.69
C ALA A 289 14.99 -7.51 -2.71
N ALA A 290 14.60 -7.49 -1.43
CA ALA A 290 15.47 -7.08 -0.33
C ALA A 290 15.30 -8.02 0.89
N PRO A 291 16.33 -8.15 1.75
CA PRO A 291 16.21 -8.93 2.98
C PRO A 291 15.14 -8.39 3.91
N ALA A 292 14.21 -9.24 4.36
CA ALA A 292 13.11 -8.83 5.23
C ALA A 292 12.57 -9.94 6.17
N GLU A 293 13.43 -10.87 6.58
CA GLU A 293 13.12 -11.86 7.62
C GLU A 293 13.85 -11.53 8.94
N GLY A 294 13.10 -11.46 10.04
CA GLY A 294 13.63 -11.20 11.38
C GLY A 294 14.30 -9.82 11.51
N VAL A 295 13.69 -8.78 10.93
CA VAL A 295 14.26 -7.43 10.96
C VAL A 295 14.16 -6.81 12.35
N VAL A 296 15.14 -5.97 12.67
CA VAL A 296 15.06 -5.07 13.83
C VAL A 296 14.60 -3.70 13.34
N SER A 297 13.75 -3.01 14.10
CA SER A 297 13.44 -1.61 13.83
C SER A 297 13.02 -0.83 15.06
N LEU A 298 12.52 0.38 14.86
CA LEU A 298 12.07 1.28 15.91
C LEU A 298 10.80 0.76 16.58
N ASP A 299 10.76 0.98 17.89
CA ASP A 299 9.61 0.70 18.73
C ASP A 299 8.57 1.84 18.61
N PRO A 300 7.27 1.56 18.44
CA PRO A 300 6.23 2.60 18.41
C PRO A 300 6.03 3.37 19.72
N ASP A 301 6.58 2.92 20.85
CA ASP A 301 6.52 3.63 22.14
C ASP A 301 7.40 4.91 22.17
N GLY A 302 8.10 5.20 21.07
CA GLY A 302 8.87 6.43 20.87
C GLY A 302 10.34 6.34 21.30
N GLU A 303 10.73 5.20 21.88
CA GLU A 303 12.08 4.90 22.34
C GLU A 303 12.43 3.43 22.13
N GLY A 304 13.69 3.15 21.78
CA GLY A 304 14.21 1.79 21.71
C GLY A 304 14.05 1.10 20.36
N LEU A 305 14.30 -0.21 20.35
CA LEU A 305 14.26 -1.06 19.17
C LEU A 305 13.53 -2.37 19.48
N ILE A 306 12.83 -2.90 18.49
CA ILE A 306 12.12 -4.18 18.53
C ILE A 306 12.55 -5.10 17.40
N ASP A 307 12.56 -6.40 17.67
CA ASP A 307 12.78 -7.48 16.69
C ASP A 307 11.56 -8.40 16.54
N ARG A 308 10.53 -8.15 17.35
CA ARG A 308 9.29 -8.90 17.37
C ARG A 308 8.09 -7.97 17.46
N ALA A 309 7.01 -8.34 16.77
CA ALA A 309 5.72 -7.67 16.80
C ALA A 309 4.60 -8.65 17.19
N PRO A 310 3.52 -8.19 17.82
CA PRO A 310 2.39 -9.04 18.16
C PRO A 310 1.60 -9.44 16.89
N ASP A 311 1.26 -10.71 16.79
CA ASP A 311 0.29 -11.28 15.86
C ASP A 311 -0.73 -12.17 16.59
N ASP A 312 -1.63 -12.82 15.86
CA ASP A 312 -2.66 -13.71 16.42
C ASP A 312 -2.06 -14.94 17.14
N ALA A 313 -0.82 -15.31 16.83
CA ALA A 313 -0.07 -16.41 17.42
C ALA A 313 0.91 -15.97 18.54
N GLY A 314 0.96 -14.67 18.87
CA GLY A 314 1.82 -14.08 19.89
C GLY A 314 2.94 -13.20 19.32
N MET A 315 4.08 -13.14 20.00
CA MET A 315 5.20 -12.29 19.57
C MET A 315 6.04 -12.98 18.49
N GLN A 316 5.91 -12.57 17.22
CA GLN A 316 6.66 -13.14 16.11
C GLN A 316 7.84 -12.27 15.71
N PRO A 317 8.93 -12.85 15.17
CA PRO A 317 9.96 -12.10 14.48
C PRO A 317 9.36 -11.21 13.38
N ILE A 318 9.78 -9.96 13.32
CA ILE A 318 9.29 -9.00 12.33
C ILE A 318 9.74 -9.45 10.94
N SER A 319 8.82 -9.95 10.12
CA SER A 319 9.09 -10.46 8.77
C SER A 319 7.94 -10.13 7.82
N GLY A 320 8.25 -9.84 6.56
CA GLY A 320 7.24 -9.46 5.57
C GLY A 320 7.79 -8.58 4.45
N THR A 321 7.16 -8.64 3.28
CA THR A 321 7.50 -7.76 2.14
C THR A 321 7.31 -6.28 2.46
N SER A 322 6.45 -5.95 3.42
CA SER A 322 6.30 -4.62 3.99
C SER A 322 7.57 -4.07 4.65
N TYR A 323 8.53 -4.93 5.01
CA TYR A 323 9.84 -4.53 5.53
C TYR A 323 10.95 -4.62 4.47
N ALA A 324 10.68 -5.24 3.31
CA ALA A 324 11.58 -5.22 2.15
C ALA A 324 11.45 -3.89 1.38
N ALA A 325 10.21 -3.45 1.13
CA ALA A 325 9.91 -2.17 0.48
C ALA A 325 10.65 -0.96 1.09
N PRO A 326 10.66 -0.74 2.42
CA PRO A 326 11.37 0.39 3.02
C PRO A 326 12.89 0.34 2.85
N VAL A 327 13.50 -0.86 2.74
CA VAL A 327 14.93 -0.97 2.43
C VAL A 327 15.21 -0.37 1.06
N VAL A 328 14.39 -0.73 0.07
CA VAL A 328 14.50 -0.21 -1.30
C VAL A 328 14.12 1.27 -1.37
N ALA A 329 13.09 1.72 -0.65
CA ALA A 329 12.73 3.14 -0.56
C ALA A 329 13.90 3.98 0.00
N GLY A 330 14.62 3.46 0.99
CA GLY A 330 15.87 4.04 1.48
C GLY A 330 16.95 4.12 0.41
N TYR A 331 17.20 3.04 -0.34
CA TYR A 331 18.15 3.03 -1.46
C TYR A 331 17.80 4.02 -2.57
N VAL A 332 16.51 4.12 -2.90
CA VAL A 332 16.00 5.12 -3.83
C VAL A 332 16.27 6.53 -3.31
N ALA A 333 16.07 6.81 -2.01
CA ALA A 333 16.39 8.11 -1.43
C ALA A 333 17.90 8.41 -1.50
N LEU A 334 18.77 7.44 -1.21
CA LEU A 334 20.22 7.60 -1.37
C LEU A 334 20.60 7.94 -2.82
N LEU A 335 20.11 7.17 -3.79
CA LEU A 335 20.37 7.39 -5.21
C LEU A 335 19.87 8.77 -5.67
N ARG A 336 18.65 9.15 -5.32
CA ARG A 336 18.07 10.44 -5.71
C ARG A 336 18.78 11.64 -5.06
N SER A 337 19.38 11.47 -3.88
CA SER A 337 20.16 12.51 -3.22
C SER A 337 21.37 12.93 -4.05
N VAL A 338 22.04 11.99 -4.71
CA VAL A 338 23.23 12.26 -5.56
C VAL A 338 22.90 12.38 -7.05
N ALA A 339 21.74 11.88 -7.46
CA ALA A 339 21.24 11.91 -8.84
C ALA A 339 19.89 12.64 -8.97
N PRO A 340 19.75 13.88 -8.45
CA PRO A 340 18.44 14.57 -8.39
C PRO A 340 17.86 14.91 -9.77
N HIS A 341 18.66 14.80 -10.84
CA HIS A 341 18.25 15.02 -12.22
C HIS A 341 17.57 13.80 -12.86
N LEU A 342 17.69 12.61 -12.25
CA LEU A 342 17.06 11.41 -12.79
C LEU A 342 15.55 11.47 -12.60
N THR A 343 14.82 11.04 -13.62
CA THR A 343 13.38 10.83 -13.51
C THR A 343 13.07 9.63 -12.62
N ALA A 344 11.85 9.54 -12.08
CA ALA A 344 11.40 8.40 -11.30
C ALA A 344 11.59 7.08 -12.08
N ARG A 345 11.24 7.08 -13.37
CA ARG A 345 11.44 5.93 -14.28
C ARG A 345 12.90 5.56 -14.46
N GLN A 346 13.80 6.54 -14.60
CA GLN A 346 15.24 6.29 -14.69
C GLN A 346 15.80 5.73 -13.39
N VAL A 347 15.26 6.15 -12.24
CA VAL A 347 15.65 5.63 -10.93
C VAL A 347 15.19 4.19 -10.75
N MET A 348 13.92 3.87 -11.03
CA MET A 348 13.39 2.49 -10.96
C MET A 348 14.22 1.55 -11.84
N LYS A 349 14.36 1.90 -13.13
CA LYS A 349 15.18 1.15 -14.07
C LYS A 349 16.62 0.94 -13.61
N ARG A 350 17.23 1.96 -13.00
CA ARG A 350 18.60 1.85 -12.49
C ARG A 350 18.70 0.88 -11.32
N ILE A 351 17.71 0.87 -10.41
CA ILE A 351 17.66 -0.10 -9.31
C ILE A 351 17.49 -1.53 -9.86
N GLU A 352 16.64 -1.74 -10.87
CA GLU A 352 16.47 -3.03 -11.54
C GLU A 352 17.76 -3.49 -12.24
N ASP A 353 18.36 -2.62 -13.08
CA ASP A 353 19.54 -2.94 -13.90
C ASP A 353 20.80 -3.22 -13.07
N THR A 354 20.83 -2.77 -11.81
CA THR A 354 22.00 -2.92 -10.91
C THR A 354 21.77 -3.91 -9.77
N ALA A 355 20.60 -4.57 -9.72
CA ALA A 355 20.35 -5.65 -8.79
C ALA A 355 21.31 -6.82 -9.04
N LEU A 356 21.70 -7.52 -7.97
CA LEU A 356 22.45 -8.77 -8.06
C LEU A 356 21.57 -9.82 -8.74
N PRO A 357 21.91 -10.25 -9.96
CA PRO A 357 20.99 -10.99 -10.80
C PRO A 357 20.64 -12.33 -10.18
N ALA A 358 19.35 -12.69 -10.22
CA ALA A 358 18.98 -14.07 -9.97
C ALA A 358 19.58 -14.97 -11.07
N ALA A 359 19.85 -16.24 -10.74
CA ALA A 359 20.55 -17.17 -11.64
C ALA A 359 19.91 -17.32 -13.04
N ALA A 360 18.63 -16.95 -13.21
CA ALA A 360 17.87 -17.02 -14.45
C ALA A 360 17.59 -15.65 -15.11
N GLY A 361 18.16 -14.55 -14.61
CA GLY A 361 17.74 -13.19 -14.96
C GLY A 361 16.54 -12.77 -14.12
N TRP A 362 15.45 -12.33 -14.77
CA TRP A 362 14.21 -12.02 -14.06
C TRP A 362 13.48 -13.30 -13.62
N ASN A 363 12.89 -13.30 -12.41
CA ASN A 363 11.95 -14.33 -11.97
C ASN A 363 10.82 -13.74 -11.11
N PRO A 364 9.65 -14.40 -11.00
CA PRO A 364 8.48 -13.81 -10.35
C PRO A 364 8.58 -13.67 -8.83
N ARG A 365 9.64 -14.16 -8.17
CA ARG A 365 9.84 -14.03 -6.72
C ARG A 365 10.79 -12.92 -6.32
N THR A 366 11.81 -12.65 -7.14
CA THR A 366 12.83 -11.63 -6.84
C THR A 366 12.99 -10.60 -7.94
N GLY A 367 12.18 -10.65 -8.99
CA GLY A 367 12.33 -9.83 -10.17
C GLY A 367 13.72 -9.96 -10.79
N HIS A 368 14.34 -8.82 -11.08
CA HIS A 368 15.70 -8.67 -11.56
C HIS A 368 16.78 -9.13 -10.56
N GLY A 369 16.44 -9.29 -9.28
CA GLY A 369 17.34 -9.84 -8.27
C GLY A 369 17.35 -9.04 -6.97
N ILE A 370 18.40 -9.23 -6.17
CA ILE A 370 18.54 -8.58 -4.86
C ILE A 370 19.15 -7.20 -5.05
N VAL A 371 18.56 -6.16 -4.47
CA VAL A 371 19.05 -4.78 -4.62
C VAL A 371 20.51 -4.60 -4.17
N ASP A 372 21.30 -3.89 -4.98
CA ASP A 372 22.68 -3.50 -4.65
C ASP A 372 22.87 -2.00 -4.85
N ILE A 373 22.79 -1.26 -3.74
CA ILE A 373 22.94 0.19 -3.73
C ILE A 373 24.34 0.65 -4.19
N ARG A 374 25.40 -0.16 -4.02
CA ARG A 374 26.74 0.25 -4.44
C ARG A 374 26.81 0.29 -5.96
N SER A 375 26.32 -0.76 -6.61
CA SER A 375 26.19 -0.82 -8.07
C SER A 375 25.22 0.27 -8.57
N ALA A 376 24.11 0.51 -7.87
CA ALA A 376 23.18 1.59 -8.20
C ALA A 376 23.79 2.99 -8.07
N LEU A 377 24.84 3.21 -7.27
CA LEU A 377 25.53 4.50 -7.16
C LEU A 377 26.73 4.63 -8.11
N ASP A 378 27.22 3.53 -8.68
CA ASP A 378 28.43 3.54 -9.50
C ASP A 378 28.27 4.34 -10.81
N GLY A 379 29.24 5.19 -11.11
CA GLY A 379 29.19 6.06 -12.30
C GLY A 379 28.13 7.17 -12.25
N VAL A 380 27.38 7.32 -11.15
CA VAL A 380 26.53 8.51 -10.95
C VAL A 380 27.45 9.68 -10.61
N GLY A 381 27.59 10.64 -11.52
CA GLY A 381 28.30 11.88 -11.24
C GLY A 381 27.67 12.56 -10.03
N ALA A 382 28.42 12.69 -8.94
CA ALA A 382 27.92 13.26 -7.70
C ALA A 382 27.47 14.72 -7.93
N ALA A 383 26.17 14.95 -7.96
CA ALA A 383 25.63 16.30 -7.85
C ALA A 383 25.69 16.75 -6.38
N ALA A 384 25.81 18.06 -6.15
CA ALA A 384 25.59 18.59 -4.80
C ALA A 384 24.18 18.22 -4.33
N PRO A 385 24.00 17.71 -3.10
CA PRO A 385 22.68 17.40 -2.58
C PRO A 385 21.76 18.62 -2.69
N LEU A 386 20.53 18.40 -3.13
CA LEU A 386 19.53 19.47 -3.12
C LEU A 386 19.28 19.92 -1.68
N PRO A 387 19.11 21.22 -1.42
CA PRO A 387 18.68 21.67 -0.10
C PRO A 387 17.33 21.03 0.24
N ALA A 388 17.17 20.58 1.48
CA ALA A 388 15.90 20.06 1.96
C ALA A 388 14.80 21.10 1.73
N ARG A 389 13.76 20.70 0.99
CA ARG A 389 12.58 21.55 0.82
C ARG A 389 11.75 21.47 2.10
N PRO A 390 11.30 22.60 2.66
CA PRO A 390 10.35 22.57 3.75
C PRO A 390 9.10 21.80 3.32
N VAL A 391 8.80 20.71 4.02
CA VAL A 391 7.54 19.99 3.85
C VAL A 391 6.50 20.65 4.75
N PRO A 392 5.41 21.20 4.20
CA PRO A 392 4.32 21.70 5.04
C PRO A 392 3.72 20.53 5.82
N GLY A 393 3.72 20.61 7.15
CA GLY A 393 3.02 19.62 7.96
C GLY A 393 1.50 19.70 7.73
N VAL A 394 0.84 18.56 7.66
CA VAL A 394 -0.63 18.50 7.61
C VAL A 394 -1.18 18.60 9.03
N ALA A 395 -2.10 19.54 9.26
CA ALA A 395 -2.78 19.67 10.54
C ALA A 395 -3.79 18.52 10.73
N PRO A 396 -4.01 18.06 11.98
CA PRO A 396 -5.05 17.06 12.25
C PRO A 396 -6.43 17.54 11.78
N THR A 397 -7.21 16.63 11.21
CA THR A 397 -8.59 16.92 10.83
C THR A 397 -9.48 17.01 12.07
N ALA A 398 -10.29 18.06 12.15
CA ALA A 398 -11.25 18.21 13.25
C ALA A 398 -12.32 17.10 13.16
N PRO A 399 -12.80 16.56 14.30
CA PRO A 399 -13.91 15.62 14.29
C PRO A 399 -15.12 16.23 13.59
N ALA A 400 -15.80 15.44 12.75
CA ALA A 400 -17.06 15.88 12.15
C ALA A 400 -18.07 16.21 13.25
N ASP A 401 -18.62 17.42 13.23
CA ASP A 401 -19.56 17.90 14.26
C ASP A 401 -20.88 17.10 14.17
N PRO A 402 -21.24 16.26 15.17
CA PRO A 402 -22.43 15.41 15.11
C PRO A 402 -23.73 16.23 15.08
N THR A 403 -23.68 17.52 15.43
CA THR A 403 -24.84 18.40 15.43
C THR A 403 -25.39 18.69 14.02
N HIS A 404 -24.55 18.61 12.98
CA HIS A 404 -24.97 18.82 11.60
C HIS A 404 -25.79 17.63 11.07
N ALA A 405 -25.40 16.39 11.37
CA ALA A 405 -26.16 15.19 11.00
C ALA A 405 -27.53 15.13 11.71
N GLY A 406 -27.58 15.52 12.99
CA GLY A 406 -28.82 15.58 13.77
C GLY A 406 -29.84 16.61 13.26
N ARG A 407 -29.36 17.73 12.69
CA ARG A 407 -30.23 18.76 12.10
C ARG A 407 -30.95 18.30 10.84
N PHE A 408 -30.28 17.54 9.97
CA PHE A 408 -30.92 16.99 8.76
C PHE A 408 -31.86 15.82 9.08
N ALA A 409 -31.52 14.98 10.06
CA ALA A 409 -32.41 13.91 10.54
C ALA A 409 -33.68 14.48 11.20
N ALA A 410 -33.57 15.54 12.01
CA ALA A 410 -34.71 16.21 12.62
C ALA A 410 -35.59 16.93 11.57
N ALA A 411 -34.98 17.57 10.57
CA ALA A 411 -35.71 18.20 9.47
C ALA A 411 -36.45 17.17 8.59
N GLY A 412 -35.81 16.02 8.29
CA GLY A 412 -36.42 14.91 7.57
C GLY A 412 -37.57 14.26 8.34
N ALA A 413 -37.40 14.03 9.65
CA ALA A 413 -38.45 13.51 10.52
C ALA A 413 -39.65 14.47 10.63
N ALA A 414 -39.41 15.77 10.75
CA ALA A 414 -40.46 16.79 10.78
C ALA A 414 -41.24 16.85 9.45
N LEU A 415 -40.55 16.71 8.31
CA LEU A 415 -41.17 16.68 6.99
C LEU A 415 -42.03 15.41 6.81
N CYS A 416 -41.53 14.24 7.20
CA CYS A 416 -42.30 12.99 7.19
C CYS A 416 -43.53 13.06 8.08
N LEU A 417 -43.41 13.66 9.27
CA LEU A 417 -44.53 13.84 10.19
C LEU A 417 -45.58 14.79 9.60
N ALA A 418 -45.16 15.89 8.97
CA ALA A 418 -46.07 16.83 8.31
C ALA A 418 -46.83 16.17 7.15
N VAL A 419 -46.16 15.35 6.33
CA VAL A 419 -46.78 14.58 5.25
C VAL A 419 -47.77 13.54 5.78
N ALA A 420 -47.44 12.84 6.87
CA ALA A 420 -48.33 11.88 7.52
C ALA A 420 -49.60 12.55 8.09
N VAL A 421 -49.45 13.71 8.73
CA VAL A 421 -50.60 14.47 9.27
C VAL A 421 -51.48 15.00 8.14
N ALA A 422 -50.90 15.51 7.05
CA ALA A 422 -51.66 15.98 5.88
C ALA A 422 -52.43 14.84 5.18
N SER A 423 -51.83 13.65 5.05
CA SER A 423 -52.49 12.48 4.46
C SER A 423 -53.61 11.91 5.34
N ILE A 424 -53.46 11.94 6.68
CA ILE A 424 -54.56 11.59 7.60
C ILE A 424 -55.71 12.61 7.53
N ALA A 425 -55.39 13.91 7.45
CA ALA A 425 -56.40 14.97 7.36
C ALA A 425 -57.22 14.86 6.06
N THR A 426 -56.57 14.66 4.92
CA THR A 426 -57.24 14.46 3.62
C THR A 426 -58.05 13.17 3.56
N GLY A 427 -57.57 12.08 4.18
CA GLY A 427 -58.31 10.82 4.31
C GLY A 427 -59.59 10.94 5.16
N ARG A 428 -59.55 11.71 6.26
CA ARG A 428 -60.72 12.00 7.10
C ARG A 428 -61.74 12.92 6.43
N LEU A 429 -61.27 13.89 5.63
CA LEU A 429 -62.13 14.75 4.80
C LEU A 429 -62.83 13.98 3.67
N ARG A 430 -62.16 12.97 3.07
CA ARG A 430 -62.77 12.07 2.09
C ARG A 430 -63.80 11.12 2.71
N ARG A 431 -63.54 10.53 3.88
CA ARG A 431 -64.48 9.64 4.57
C ARG A 431 -65.74 10.31 5.11
N ARG A 432 -65.74 11.65 5.27
CA ARG A 432 -66.94 12.41 5.68
C ARG A 432 -67.93 12.69 4.55
N ARG A 433 -67.60 12.34 3.29
CA ARG A 433 -68.49 12.57 2.14
C ARG A 433 -69.40 11.39 1.79
N ASP A 434 -69.22 10.23 2.41
CA ASP A 434 -70.05 9.06 2.15
C ASP A 434 -71.06 8.85 3.30
N GLY A 435 -72.26 9.38 3.08
CA GLY A 435 -73.37 9.37 4.02
C GLY A 435 -74.74 9.43 3.33
N VAL A 436 -75.11 8.34 2.62
CA VAL A 436 -76.43 7.60 2.57
C VAL A 436 -77.73 8.40 2.22
N PRO A 437 -78.82 7.82 1.65
CA PRO A 437 -79.08 7.00 0.44
C PRO A 437 -80.28 7.56 -0.41
N LEU A 438 -80.57 6.96 -1.57
CA LEU A 438 -81.91 6.87 -2.22
C LEU A 438 -81.86 5.57 -3.06
N ASP A 439 -82.71 4.54 -2.93
CA ASP A 439 -83.98 4.26 -2.24
C ASP A 439 -83.94 2.86 -1.61
#